data_AF-A0A1Z1WRU6-F1
#
_entry.id   AF-A0A1Z1WRU6-F1
#
_cell.length_a   1.000
_cell.length_b   1.000
_cell.length_c   1.000
_cell.angle_alpha   90.00
_cell.angle_beta   90.00
_cell.angle_gamma   90.00
#
_symmetry.space_group_name_H-M   'P 1'
#
loop_
_entity.id
_entity.type
_entity.pdbx_description
1 polymer ?
#
loop_
_entity_poly.entity_id
_entity_poly.type
_entity_poly.pdbx_seq_one_letter_code
_entity_poly.pdbx_strand_id
1 'polypeptide(L)'
;MEFQASYDPGDPTDNEIYFGDARVAAQPVTSTLTYKVNRTKVREGDTLVVTGKVTWPAGHGPVAGTRVFLRTYYESAYNAQAKTDASGKFTVRAKIRGYDNEFVVFSAPKDYYIAGAGKDLPVKNVTRPAGGSVTP
;
A
#
# COMPACT_ATOMS: atom_id res chain seq x y z
N MET A 1 10.92 -2.62 12.59
CA MET A 1 10.77 -1.18 12.89
C MET A 1 11.26 -0.96 14.31
N GLU A 2 11.79 0.21 14.62
CA GLU A 2 12.26 0.55 15.96
C GLU A 2 11.68 1.90 16.36
N PHE A 3 11.14 1.99 17.58
CA PHE A 3 10.75 3.25 18.18
C PHE A 3 11.80 3.62 19.22
N GLN A 4 12.36 4.82 19.08
CA GLN A 4 13.28 5.39 20.03
C GLN A 4 12.61 6.56 20.74
N ALA A 5 12.67 6.57 22.07
CA ALA A 5 12.34 7.71 22.88
C ALA A 5 13.57 8.12 23.69
N SER A 6 13.95 9.38 23.57
CA SER A 6 14.94 10.00 24.45
C SER A 6 14.23 10.73 25.58
N TYR A 7 14.79 10.64 26.78
CA TYR A 7 14.31 11.34 27.97
C TYR A 7 15.49 11.77 28.83
N ASP A 8 15.27 12.76 29.69
CA ASP A 8 16.24 13.17 30.69
C ASP A 8 15.94 12.46 32.01
N PRO A 9 16.76 11.46 32.43
CA PRO A 9 16.61 10.82 33.72
C PRO A 9 17.18 11.63 34.89
N GLY A 10 17.82 12.78 34.63
CA GLY A 10 18.50 13.61 35.63
C GLY A 10 17.59 14.24 36.68
N ASP A 11 18.18 14.78 37.75
CA ASP A 11 17.43 15.57 38.73
C ASP A 11 17.00 16.88 38.05
N PRO A 12 15.69 17.19 38.00
CA PRO A 12 15.21 18.39 37.30
C PRO A 12 15.70 19.71 37.92
N THR A 13 16.39 19.68 39.06
CA THR A 13 16.91 20.85 39.78
C THR A 13 18.41 21.10 39.59
N ASP A 14 19.15 20.17 38.99
CA ASP A 14 20.63 20.25 38.89
C ASP A 14 21.13 21.08 37.67
N ASN A 15 20.25 21.40 36.72
CA ASN A 15 20.54 22.08 35.45
C ASN A 15 21.46 21.30 34.49
N GLU A 16 21.67 20.01 34.72
CA GLU A 16 22.37 19.11 33.82
C GLU A 16 21.36 18.36 32.94
N ILE A 17 21.74 18.07 31.70
CA ILE A 17 20.90 17.26 30.79
C ILE A 17 21.56 15.90 30.63
N TYR A 18 20.84 14.86 31.02
CA TYR A 18 21.23 13.47 30.78
C TYR A 18 20.45 12.93 29.59
N PHE A 19 21.08 12.05 28.81
CA PHE A 19 20.40 11.38 27.69
C PHE A 19 20.19 9.90 28.04
N GLY A 20 18.97 9.58 28.44
CA GLY A 20 18.47 8.21 28.49
C GLY A 20 17.72 7.88 27.22
N ASP A 21 17.96 6.70 26.65
CA ASP A 21 17.22 6.19 25.50
C ASP A 21 16.50 4.89 25.83
N ALA A 22 15.24 4.79 25.40
CA ALA A 22 14.49 3.54 25.36
C ALA A 22 14.22 3.16 23.90
N ARG A 23 14.54 1.91 23.55
CA ARG A 23 14.32 1.36 22.20
C ARG A 23 13.34 0.20 22.28
N VAL A 24 12.27 0.26 21.51
CA VAL A 24 11.29 -0.82 21.40
C VAL A 24 11.27 -1.34 19.97
N ALA A 25 11.72 -2.59 19.82
CA ALA A 25 11.60 -3.30 18.55
C ALA A 25 10.12 -3.64 18.30
N ALA A 26 9.61 -3.20 17.16
CA ALA A 26 8.28 -3.56 16.67
C ALA A 26 8.42 -4.39 15.40
N GLN A 27 7.78 -5.56 15.39
CA GLN A 27 7.66 -6.41 14.22
C GLN A 27 6.24 -6.25 13.66
N PRO A 28 6.07 -5.53 12.54
CA PRO A 28 4.75 -5.33 11.96
C PRO A 28 4.18 -6.66 11.49
N VAL A 29 2.89 -6.88 11.72
CA VAL A 29 2.19 -8.05 11.18
C VAL A 29 1.61 -7.69 9.82
N THR A 30 1.83 -8.53 8.83
CA THR A 30 1.37 -8.27 7.46
C THR A 30 -0.15 -8.39 7.35
N SER A 31 -0.79 -7.36 6.79
CA SER A 31 -2.19 -7.44 6.36
C SER A 31 -2.37 -8.52 5.29
N THR A 32 -3.61 -8.99 5.06
CA THR A 32 -3.89 -9.84 3.90
C THR A 32 -4.65 -9.05 2.83
N LEU A 33 -4.47 -9.45 1.57
CA LEU A 33 -5.10 -8.81 0.41
C LEU A 33 -5.63 -9.89 -0.54
N THR A 34 -6.93 -9.83 -0.81
CA THR A 34 -7.61 -10.61 -1.85
C THR A 34 -8.17 -9.69 -2.91
N TYR A 35 -8.25 -10.15 -4.16
CA TYR A 35 -8.68 -9.32 -5.28
C TYR A 35 -9.45 -10.11 -6.35
N LYS A 36 -10.20 -9.36 -7.16
CA LYS A 36 -10.75 -9.74 -8.46
C LYS A 36 -10.55 -8.59 -9.43
N VAL A 37 -10.21 -8.93 -10.68
CA VAL A 37 -10.13 -7.96 -11.78
C VAL A 37 -11.34 -8.14 -12.69
N ASN A 38 -11.88 -7.06 -13.25
CA ASN A 38 -12.96 -7.15 -14.23
C ASN A 38 -12.50 -7.74 -15.58
N ARG A 39 -11.21 -7.63 -15.90
CA ARG A 39 -10.60 -8.15 -17.14
C ARG A 39 -9.10 -8.40 -16.95
N THR A 40 -8.57 -9.35 -17.70
CA THR A 40 -7.13 -9.73 -17.71
C THR A 40 -6.39 -9.24 -18.95
N LYS A 41 -7.11 -8.74 -19.96
CA LYS A 41 -6.54 -8.06 -21.12
C LYS A 41 -7.12 -6.66 -21.18
N VAL A 42 -6.24 -5.67 -21.30
CA VAL A 42 -6.61 -4.26 -21.37
C VAL A 42 -5.96 -3.61 -22.59
N ARG A 43 -6.55 -2.52 -23.06
CA ARG A 43 -5.99 -1.61 -24.06
C ARG A 43 -5.98 -0.20 -23.52
N GLU A 44 -5.17 0.66 -24.12
CA GLU A 44 -5.25 2.10 -23.91
C GLU A 44 -6.70 2.59 -24.02
N GLY A 45 -7.10 3.45 -23.08
CA GLY A 45 -8.46 3.94 -22.97
C GLY A 45 -9.40 3.00 -22.19
N ASP A 46 -9.03 1.76 -21.89
CA ASP A 46 -9.83 0.91 -21.01
C ASP A 46 -9.84 1.44 -19.57
N THR A 47 -10.87 1.04 -18.82
CA THR A 47 -10.89 1.18 -17.36
C THR A 47 -10.72 -0.19 -16.72
N LEU A 48 -9.57 -0.41 -16.06
CA LEU A 48 -9.35 -1.56 -15.20
C LEU A 48 -10.04 -1.31 -13.86
N VAL A 49 -10.82 -2.29 -13.39
CA VAL A 49 -11.50 -2.24 -12.08
C VAL A 49 -11.01 -3.42 -11.26
N VAL A 50 -10.50 -3.11 -10.07
CA VAL A 50 -10.08 -4.10 -9.08
C VAL A 50 -10.97 -3.98 -7.86
N THR A 51 -11.62 -5.07 -7.50
CA THR A 51 -12.39 -5.18 -6.25
C THR A 51 -11.71 -6.18 -5.34
N GLY A 52 -11.87 -6.04 -4.04
CA GLY A 52 -11.19 -6.94 -3.13
C GLY A 52 -11.47 -6.65 -1.67
N LYS A 53 -10.70 -7.32 -0.82
CA LYS A 53 -10.76 -7.17 0.63
C LYS A 53 -9.37 -7.17 1.25
N VAL A 54 -9.12 -6.20 2.10
CA VAL A 54 -8.00 -6.18 3.04
C VAL A 54 -8.47 -6.75 4.36
N THR A 55 -7.64 -7.54 5.03
CA THR A 55 -7.86 -7.92 6.44
C THR A 55 -6.65 -7.61 7.28
N TRP A 56 -6.91 -7.22 8.52
CA TRP A 56 -5.88 -7.10 9.55
C TRP A 56 -6.01 -8.27 10.52
N PRO A 57 -4.90 -8.73 11.12
CA PRO A 57 -4.94 -9.68 12.22
C PRO A 57 -5.82 -9.17 13.37
N ALA A 58 -6.43 -10.09 14.12
CA ALA A 58 -7.23 -9.73 15.29
C ALA A 58 -6.42 -8.89 16.29
N GLY A 59 -7.08 -7.94 16.97
CA GLY A 59 -6.45 -7.08 17.98
C GLY A 59 -5.73 -5.83 17.45
N HIS A 60 -5.67 -5.62 16.12
CA HIS A 60 -4.91 -4.52 15.52
C HIS A 60 -5.79 -3.34 15.04
N GLY A 61 -6.98 -3.19 15.62
CA GLY A 61 -7.89 -2.08 15.31
C GLY A 61 -8.71 -2.26 14.02
N PRO A 62 -9.42 -1.21 13.59
CA PRO A 62 -10.34 -1.28 12.47
C PRO A 62 -9.60 -1.23 11.13
N VAL A 63 -9.94 -2.15 10.22
CA VAL A 63 -9.42 -2.14 8.84
C VAL A 63 -9.95 -0.99 7.99
N ALA A 64 -11.00 -0.29 8.47
CA ALA A 64 -11.67 0.80 7.76
C ALA A 64 -10.70 1.93 7.41
N GLY A 65 -10.83 2.50 6.20
CA GLY A 65 -10.00 3.62 5.78
C GLY A 65 -8.56 3.25 5.39
N THR A 66 -8.21 1.96 5.38
CA THR A 66 -6.93 1.49 4.83
C THR A 66 -6.82 1.92 3.37
N ARG A 67 -5.72 2.59 3.02
CA ARG A 67 -5.46 2.99 1.63
C ARG A 67 -5.13 1.76 0.80
N VAL A 68 -5.69 1.69 -0.40
CA VAL A 68 -5.38 0.68 -1.40
C VAL A 68 -5.01 1.38 -2.68
N PHE A 69 -3.90 0.96 -3.28
CA PHE A 69 -3.37 1.53 -4.50
C PHE A 69 -3.38 0.50 -5.62
N LEU A 70 -3.59 1.00 -6.84
CA LEU A 70 -3.42 0.24 -8.08
C LEU A 70 -2.32 0.90 -8.89
N ARG A 71 -1.16 0.24 -8.93
CA ARG A 71 -0.06 0.62 -9.82
C ARG A 71 -0.32 -0.01 -11.19
N THR A 72 -0.19 0.80 -12.24
CA THR A 72 -0.20 0.36 -13.65
C THR A 72 1.15 0.61 -14.35
N TYR A 73 2.01 1.43 -13.73
CA TYR A 73 3.37 1.77 -14.12
C TYR A 73 4.14 2.31 -12.90
N TYR A 74 5.44 2.05 -12.76
CA TYR A 74 6.25 2.36 -11.56
C TYR A 74 6.03 3.79 -11.04
N GLU A 75 6.16 4.79 -11.91
CA GLU A 75 6.05 6.22 -11.55
C GLU A 75 4.62 6.65 -11.17
N SER A 76 3.62 5.81 -11.44
CA SER A 76 2.20 6.09 -11.18
C SER A 76 1.62 5.30 -10.01
N ALA A 77 2.48 4.73 -9.15
CA ALA A 77 2.10 3.84 -8.05
C ALA A 77 0.99 4.39 -7.13
N TYR A 78 0.81 5.70 -7.05
CA TYR A 78 -0.12 6.36 -6.14
C TYR A 78 -1.32 7.05 -6.80
N ASN A 79 -1.42 7.01 -8.15
CA ASN A 79 -2.44 7.76 -8.87
C ASN A 79 -3.84 7.18 -8.69
N ALA A 80 -3.97 5.86 -8.83
CA ALA A 80 -5.24 5.16 -8.61
C ALA A 80 -5.28 4.64 -7.17
N GLN A 81 -6.20 5.21 -6.38
CA GLN A 81 -6.34 4.87 -4.97
C GLN A 81 -7.80 4.72 -4.54
N ALA A 82 -8.01 3.94 -3.50
CA ALA A 82 -9.27 3.80 -2.80
C ALA A 82 -9.03 3.68 -1.29
N LYS A 83 -10.11 3.74 -0.51
CA LYS A 83 -10.12 3.40 0.91
C LYS A 83 -11.03 2.20 1.13
N THR A 84 -10.67 1.35 2.08
CA THR A 84 -11.52 0.25 2.52
C THR A 84 -12.73 0.74 3.31
N ASP A 85 -13.85 0.03 3.17
CA ASP A 85 -15.01 0.19 4.06
C ASP A 85 -14.78 -0.48 5.43
N ALA A 86 -15.78 -0.44 6.31
CA ALA A 86 -15.74 -1.04 7.65
C ALA A 86 -15.48 -2.56 7.63
N SER A 87 -15.81 -3.24 6.53
CA SER A 87 -15.57 -4.67 6.34
C SER A 87 -14.26 -4.98 5.61
N GLY A 88 -13.44 -3.97 5.32
CA GLY A 88 -12.17 -4.09 4.61
C GLY A 88 -12.30 -4.16 3.09
N LYS A 89 -13.52 -4.01 2.53
CA LYS A 89 -13.74 -4.12 1.08
C LYS A 89 -13.34 -2.84 0.38
N PHE A 90 -12.84 -2.96 -0.84
CA PHE A 90 -12.48 -1.82 -1.68
C PHE A 90 -12.88 -2.03 -3.14
N THR A 91 -12.96 -0.92 -3.87
CA THR A 91 -12.98 -0.88 -5.34
C THR A 91 -12.07 0.24 -5.80
N VAL A 92 -11.05 -0.08 -6.60
CA VAL A 92 -10.12 0.88 -7.19
C VAL A 92 -10.18 0.78 -8.72
N ARG A 93 -10.02 1.91 -9.39
CA ARG A 93 -10.15 2.03 -10.85
C ARG A 93 -8.96 2.78 -11.42
N ALA A 94 -8.46 2.33 -12.56
CA ALA A 94 -7.42 3.02 -13.32
C ALA A 94 -7.79 3.10 -14.79
N LYS A 95 -7.57 4.26 -15.40
CA LYS A 95 -7.64 4.44 -16.86
C LYS A 95 -6.31 3.98 -17.44
N ILE A 96 -6.37 3.05 -18.40
CA ILE A 96 -5.18 2.44 -18.99
C ILE A 96 -4.57 3.36 -20.04
N ARG A 97 -3.26 3.54 -19.96
CA ARG A 97 -2.40 4.27 -20.88
C ARG A 97 -1.65 3.30 -21.79
N GLY A 98 -1.20 3.76 -22.96
CA GLY A 98 -0.49 2.91 -23.92
C GLY A 98 0.77 2.23 -23.36
N TYR A 99 1.46 2.88 -22.41
CA TYR A 99 2.70 2.39 -21.80
C TYR A 99 2.52 1.61 -20.49
N ASP A 100 1.30 1.50 -19.94
CA ASP A 100 1.08 0.76 -18.69
C ASP A 100 1.46 -0.72 -18.84
N ASN A 101 2.34 -1.22 -17.97
CA ASN A 101 2.91 -2.57 -18.05
C ASN A 101 3.12 -3.24 -16.67
N GLU A 102 2.89 -2.54 -15.57
CA GLU A 102 3.07 -3.06 -14.21
C GLU A 102 1.75 -3.02 -13.45
N PHE A 103 1.01 -4.13 -13.44
CA PHE A 103 -0.29 -4.18 -12.78
C PHE A 103 -0.18 -4.80 -11.39
N VAL A 104 -0.14 -3.96 -10.36
CA VAL A 104 0.00 -4.39 -8.95
C VAL A 104 -1.05 -3.71 -8.10
N VAL A 105 -1.76 -4.48 -7.27
CA VAL A 105 -2.61 -3.94 -6.21
C VAL A 105 -1.93 -4.12 -4.86
N PHE A 106 -1.93 -3.06 -4.04
CA PHE A 106 -1.32 -3.13 -2.71
C PHE A 106 -2.04 -2.27 -1.67
N SER A 107 -2.05 -2.73 -0.42
CA SER A 107 -2.54 -1.98 0.74
C SER A 107 -1.42 -1.15 1.36
N ALA A 108 -1.78 0.02 1.89
CA ALA A 108 -0.87 0.91 2.61
C ALA A 108 -1.52 1.38 3.93
N PRO A 109 -1.52 0.50 4.95
CA PRO A 109 -1.92 0.84 6.32
C PRO A 109 -1.19 2.10 6.81
N LYS A 110 -1.85 2.88 7.67
CA LYS A 110 -1.19 3.99 8.39
C LYS A 110 -0.61 3.53 9.73
N ASP A 111 -1.07 2.38 10.23
CA ASP A 111 -0.64 1.82 11.49
C ASP A 111 0.76 1.21 11.36
N TYR A 112 1.67 1.63 12.23
CA TYR A 112 3.07 1.22 12.23
C TYR A 112 3.25 -0.28 12.59
N TYR A 113 2.25 -0.90 13.22
CA TYR A 113 2.25 -2.32 13.57
C TYR A 113 1.65 -3.21 12.47
N ILE A 114 1.10 -2.63 11.39
CA ILE A 114 0.55 -3.39 10.27
C ILE A 114 1.33 -3.11 8.98
N ALA A 115 1.98 -4.14 8.44
CA ALA A 115 2.60 -4.04 7.13
C ALA A 115 1.55 -4.15 6.00
N GLY A 116 1.75 -3.37 4.93
CA GLY A 116 0.98 -3.49 3.70
C GLY A 116 1.21 -4.84 3.00
N ALA A 117 0.26 -5.24 2.17
CA ALA A 117 0.32 -6.43 1.35
C ALA A 117 0.17 -6.07 -0.13
N GLY A 118 0.89 -6.77 -1.00
CA GLY A 118 0.87 -6.54 -2.45
C GLY A 118 0.58 -7.83 -3.23
N LYS A 119 -0.04 -7.67 -4.40
CA LYS A 119 -0.29 -8.76 -5.35
C LYS A 119 -0.13 -8.28 -6.78
N ASP A 120 0.63 -9.03 -7.57
CA ASP A 120 0.63 -8.91 -9.02
C ASP A 120 -0.73 -9.33 -9.57
N LEU A 121 -1.22 -8.55 -10.53
CA LEU A 121 -2.46 -8.82 -11.23
C LEU A 121 -2.15 -9.54 -12.54
N PRO A 122 -2.93 -10.55 -12.93
CA PRO A 122 -2.77 -11.27 -14.21
C PRO A 122 -3.35 -10.43 -15.37
N VAL A 123 -2.93 -9.18 -15.48
CA VAL A 123 -3.42 -8.22 -16.48
C VAL A 123 -2.31 -7.93 -17.48
N LYS A 124 -2.65 -8.00 -18.77
CA LYS A 124 -1.75 -7.66 -19.87
C LYS A 124 -2.33 -6.51 -20.70
N ASN A 125 -1.53 -5.47 -20.88
CA ASN A 125 -1.83 -4.42 -21.85
C ASN A 125 -1.48 -4.92 -23.26
N VAL A 126 -2.47 -4.96 -24.15
CA VAL A 126 -2.32 -5.44 -25.53
C VAL A 126 -2.24 -4.31 -26.57
N THR A 127 -2.29 -3.04 -26.13
CA THR A 127 -1.94 -1.92 -27.01
C THR A 127 -0.46 -1.95 -27.38
N ARG A 128 0.39 -2.45 -26.49
CA ARG A 128 1.82 -2.62 -26.72
C ARG A 128 2.12 -4.00 -27.35
N PRO A 129 2.73 -4.07 -28.56
CA PRO A 129 3.36 -5.29 -29.05
C PRO A 129 4.48 -5.71 -28.09
N ALA A 130 4.67 -7.01 -27.85
CA ALA A 130 5.76 -7.47 -26.99
C ALA A 130 7.11 -7.01 -27.58
N GLY A 131 7.73 -5.98 -26.98
CA GLY A 131 9.05 -5.48 -27.37
C GLY A 131 9.18 -3.99 -27.70
N GLY A 132 8.09 -3.22 -27.85
CA GLY A 132 8.21 -1.79 -28.18
C GLY A 132 8.62 -0.94 -26.98
N SER A 133 9.77 -0.28 -27.00
CA SER A 133 10.06 0.83 -26.08
C SER A 133 9.12 2.00 -26.40
N VAL A 134 8.46 2.56 -25.39
CA VAL A 134 7.72 3.82 -25.53
C VAL A 134 8.49 4.83 -24.70
N THR A 135 9.08 5.80 -25.37
CA THR A 135 9.67 6.98 -24.73
C THR A 135 8.55 7.79 -24.08
N PRO A 136 8.73 8.32 -22.86
CA PRO A 136 7.73 9.13 -22.15
C PRO A 136 7.20 10.32 -22.96
#